data_AF-A0AAE3EHP6-F1
#
_entry.id   AF-A0AAE3EHP6-F1
#
_cell.length_a   1.000
_cell.length_b   1.000
_cell.length_c   1.000
_cell.angle_alpha   90.00
_cell.angle_beta   90.00
_cell.angle_gamma   90.00
#
_symmetry.space_group_name_H-M   'P 1'
#
loop_
_entity.id
_entity.type
_entity.pdbx_description
1 polymer ?
#
loop_
_entity_poly.entity_id
_entity_poly.type
_entity_poly.pdbx_seq_one_letter_code
_entity_poly.pdbx_strand_id
1 'polypeptide(L)' 'MSGAGVLTYEFTSGEVLALALLLRNHEDVLDSRLDSLKCILEDQVYQIMTIEEAEAFFK' A
#
# COMPACT_ATOMS: atom_id res chain seq x y z
N MET A 1 6.59 -33.15 14.60
CA MET A 1 7.38 -32.12 13.89
C MET A 1 6.42 -31.06 13.38
N SER A 2 6.19 -29.98 14.13
CA SER A 2 5.40 -28.84 13.64
C SER A 2 6.36 -27.88 12.94
N GLY A 3 6.48 -28.00 11.62
CA GLY A 3 7.08 -26.93 10.82
C GLY A 3 6.14 -25.73 10.89
N ALA A 4 6.56 -24.66 11.56
CA ALA A 4 5.89 -23.37 11.41
C ALA A 4 6.16 -22.91 9.97
N GLY A 5 5.29 -23.30 9.05
CA GLY A 5 5.34 -22.82 7.67
C GLY A 5 5.07 -21.32 7.67
N VAL A 6 5.96 -20.55 7.05
CA VAL A 6 5.69 -19.13 6.79
C VAL A 6 4.60 -19.07 5.73
N LEU A 7 3.44 -18.54 6.10
CA LEU A 7 2.38 -18.20 5.17
C LEU A 7 2.64 -16.79 4.66
N THR A 8 2.89 -16.67 3.35
CA THR A 8 3.00 -15.37 2.68
C THR A 8 1.63 -14.99 2.14
N TYR A 9 1.19 -13.78 2.45
CA TYR A 9 0.03 -13.17 1.84
C TYR A 9 0.50 -12.11 0.84
N GLU A 10 -0.04 -12.14 -0.37
CA GLU A 10 0.22 -11.17 -1.42
C GLU A 10 -1.02 -10.32 -1.63
N PHE A 11 -0.85 -8.99 -1.55
CA PHE A 11 -1.94 -8.06 -1.83
C PHE A 11 -2.26 -8.08 -3.33
N THR A 12 -3.54 -8.08 -3.65
CA THR A 12 -4.01 -7.79 -5.00
C THR A 12 -3.79 -6.32 -5.33
N SER A 13 -3.70 -5.98 -6.61
CA SER A 13 -3.59 -4.59 -7.06
C SER A 13 -4.72 -3.70 -6.51
N GLY A 14 -5.95 -4.22 -6.44
CA GLY A 14 -7.08 -3.50 -5.84
C GLY A 14 -6.90 -3.21 -4.36
N GLU A 15 -6.37 -4.16 -3.59
CA GLU A 15 -6.08 -3.97 -2.16
C GLU A 15 -4.94 -2.98 -1.95
N VAL A 16 -3.90 -3.02 -2.79
CA VAL A 16 -2.80 -2.04 -2.76
C VAL A 16 -3.36 -0.63 -2.96
N LEU A 17 -4.18 -0.42 -3.99
CA LEU A 17 -4.79 0.88 -4.27
C LEU A 17 -5.67 1.35 -3.10
N ALA A 18 -6.57 0.49 -2.60
CA ALA A 18 -7.44 0.83 -1.49
C ALA A 18 -6.66 1.21 -0.22
N LEU A 19 -5.61 0.46 0.10
CA LEU A 19 -4.76 0.72 1.27
C LEU A 19 -3.92 1.99 1.09
N ALA A 20 -3.32 2.21 -0.09
CA ALA A 20 -2.57 3.42 -0.38
C ALA A 20 -3.44 4.67 -0.20
N LEU A 21 -4.66 4.63 -0.72
CA LEU A 21 -5.61 5.74 -0.61
C LEU A 21 -6.06 5.98 0.84
N LEU A 22 -6.34 4.88 1.57
CA LEU A 22 -6.70 4.95 2.98
C LEU A 22 -5.57 5.55 3.83
N LEU A 23 -4.33 5.11 3.62
CA LEU A 23 -3.19 5.61 4.39
C LEU A 23 -2.89 7.08 4.07
N ARG A 24 -3.05 7.49 2.82
CA ARG A 24 -2.81 8.88 2.42
C ARG A 24 -3.89 9.83 2.95
N ASN A 25 -5.16 9.41 2.96
CA ASN A 25 -6.27 10.24 3.43
C ASN A 25 -6.33 10.41 4.96
N HIS A 26 -5.64 9.55 5.70
CA HIS A 26 -5.65 9.55 7.17
C HIS A 26 -4.25 9.66 7.76
N GLU A 27 -3.28 10.18 6.99
CA GLU A 27 -1.88 10.32 7.41
C GLU A 27 -1.74 11.12 8.72
N ASP A 28 -2.67 12.04 8.99
CA ASP A 28 -2.73 12.84 10.21
C ASP A 28 -3.09 12.05 11.47
N VAL A 29 -3.78 10.91 11.32
CA VAL A 29 -4.24 10.07 12.43
C VAL A 29 -3.41 8.78 12.55
N LEU A 30 -2.66 8.43 11.50
CA LEU A 30 -1.90 7.19 11.45
C LEU A 30 -0.57 7.28 12.22
N ASP A 31 -0.22 6.16 12.83
CA ASP A 31 1.03 6.01 13.57
C ASP A 31 2.21 5.93 12.60
N SER A 32 3.30 6.65 12.91
CA SER A 32 4.58 6.62 12.16
C SER A 32 5.13 5.22 11.86
N ARG A 33 4.74 4.19 12.62
CA ARG A 33 5.07 2.80 12.33
C ARG A 33 4.53 2.31 10.98
N LEU A 34 3.55 3.00 10.40
CA LEU A 34 2.95 2.71 9.11
C LEU A 34 3.61 3.48 7.96
N ASP A 35 4.53 4.41 8.22
CA ASP A 35 5.17 5.23 7.18
C ASP A 35 5.87 4.36 6.13
N SER A 36 6.62 3.34 6.57
CA SER A 36 7.27 2.39 5.67
C SER A 36 6.26 1.63 4.81
N LEU A 37 5.11 1.24 5.38
CA LEU A 37 4.06 0.55 4.64
C LEU A 37 3.42 1.49 3.62
N LYS A 38 3.17 2.75 3.99
CA LYS A 38 2.65 3.78 3.10
C LYS A 38 3.57 3.98 1.90
N CYS A 39 4.87 4.15 2.12
CA CYS A 39 5.85 4.30 1.03
C CYS A 39 5.84 3.09 0.08
N ILE A 40 5.80 1.87 0.63
CA ILE A 40 5.76 0.64 -0.20
C ILE A 40 4.49 0.61 -1.06
N LEU A 41 3.34 0.95 -0.49
CA LEU A 41 2.07 0.93 -1.21
C LEU A 41 2.00 2.02 -2.28
N GLU A 42 2.47 3.24 -1.98
CA GLU A 42 2.55 4.32 -2.97
C GLU A 42 3.49 3.94 -4.13
N ASP A 43 4.67 3.39 -3.84
CA ASP A 43 5.59 2.88 -4.87
C ASP A 43 4.92 1.81 -5.75
N GLN A 44 4.14 0.91 -5.16
CA GLN A 44 3.39 -0.09 -5.93
C GLN A 44 2.29 0.54 -6.79
N VAL A 45 1.62 1.61 -6.33
CA VAL A 45 0.67 2.36 -7.18
C VAL A 45 1.37 2.86 -8.44
N TYR A 46 2.54 3.50 -8.31
CA TYR A 46 3.33 3.98 -9.46
C TYR A 46 3.89 2.87 -10.35
N GLN A 47 3.88 1.61 -9.91
CA GLN A 47 4.20 0.45 -10.74
C GLN A 47 2.99 -0.13 -11.48
N ILE A 48 1.78 0.06 -10.92
CA ILE A 48 0.53 -0.45 -11.49
C ILE A 48 0.01 0.45 -12.62
N MET A 49 0.24 1.76 -12.51
CA MET A 49 -0.30 2.78 -13.44
C MET A 49 0.76 3.83 -13.79
N THR A 50 0.47 4.70 -14.77
CA THR A 50 1.42 5.78 -15.10
C THR A 50 1.50 6.82 -13.98
N ILE A 51 2.53 7.66 -14.03
CA ILE A 51 2.67 8.77 -13.07
C ILE A 51 1.44 9.69 -13.14
N GLU A 52 0.94 10.02 -14.34
CA GLU A 52 -0.26 10.88 -14.46
C GLU A 52 -1.51 10.22 -13.88
N GLU A 53 -1.67 8.90 -14.06
CA GLU A 53 -2.79 8.15 -13.50
C GLU A 53 -2.72 8.08 -11.97
N ALA A 54 -1.52 7.87 -11.42
CA ALA A 54 -1.29 7.83 -9.97
C ALA A 54 -1.52 9.20 -9.32
N GLU A 55 -1.07 10.29 -9.95
CA GLU A 55 -1.36 11.65 -9.50
C GLU A 55 -2.86 11.96 -9.53
N ALA A 56 -3.58 11.49 -10.56
CA ALA A 56 -5.03 11.62 -10.63
C ALA A 56 -5.76 10.76 -9.58
N PHE A 57 -5.22 9.58 -9.26
CA PHE A 57 -5.75 8.67 -8.25
C PHE A 57 -5.65 9.23 -6.82
N PHE A 58 -4.55 9.92 -6.49
CA PHE A 58 -4.30 10.47 -5.16
C PHE A 58 -4.85 11.89 -4.94
N LYS A 59 -5.58 12.44 -5.91
CA LYS A 59 -6.09 13.81 -5.90
C LYS A 59 -7.46 13.94 -5.24
#